data_AF-A0A023G9T9-F1
#
_entry.id   AF-A0A023G9T9-F1
#
_cell.length_a   1.000
_cell.length_b   1.000
_cell.length_c   1.000
_cell.angle_alpha   90.00
_cell.angle_beta   90.00
_cell.angle_gamma   90.00
#
_symmetry.space_group_name_H-M   'P 1'
#
loop_
_entity.id
_entity.type
_entity.pdbx_description
1 polymer ?
#
loop_
_entity_poly.entity_id
_entity_poly.type
_entity_poly.pdbx_seq_one_letter_code
_entity_poly.pdbx_strand_id
1 'polypeptide(L)'
;CFAASHSILTILSAGEVLFVKWQSRNPIMYPYTSCQAMKIEDHIAENTYSLRMHVIDPRRKRQDVTIFHSMLTISISAPHHHPNVLTYQTIKEGAHFPFKVMYADRRSGCFILSFTKGSFGKGCRLLQTASRIKYRIPPDCKKVFQENCPRNFVEIFDPTCFSKVLHIRY
;
A
#
# COMPACT_ATOMS: atom_id res chain seq x y z
N CYS A 1 15.02 16.39 14.19
CA CYS A 1 14.52 16.22 12.80
C CYS A 1 14.68 14.77 12.41
N PHE A 2 13.59 14.03 12.19
CA PHE A 2 13.66 12.69 11.61
C PHE A 2 13.25 12.80 10.15
N ALA A 3 14.17 12.46 9.25
CA ALA A 3 13.92 12.51 7.82
C ALA A 3 13.04 11.32 7.44
N ALA A 4 11.90 11.60 6.80
CA ALA A 4 11.15 10.57 6.10
C ALA A 4 12.04 9.93 5.03
N SER A 5 11.94 8.61 4.88
CA SER A 5 12.79 7.84 3.98
C SER A 5 12.04 7.51 2.69
N HIS A 6 12.77 7.32 1.59
CA HIS A 6 12.25 6.66 0.39
C HIS A 6 12.62 5.16 0.35
N SER A 7 13.14 4.62 1.46
CA SER A 7 13.64 3.25 1.55
C SER A 7 12.52 2.24 1.75
N ILE A 8 12.56 1.18 0.93
CA ILE A 8 11.73 0.00 1.11
C ILE A 8 11.97 -0.70 2.44
N LEU A 9 13.20 -0.66 2.97
CA LEU A 9 13.53 -1.33 4.24
C LEU A 9 12.67 -0.80 5.41
N THR A 10 12.27 0.47 5.35
CA THR A 10 11.37 1.09 6.33
C THR A 10 9.96 0.47 6.29
N ILE A 11 9.50 0.09 5.09
CA ILE A 11 8.21 -0.59 4.89
C ILE A 11 8.32 -2.06 5.32
N LEU A 12 9.37 -2.77 4.88
CA LEU A 12 9.59 -4.18 5.23
C LEU A 12 9.69 -4.37 6.75
N SER A 13 10.35 -3.44 7.45
CA SER A 13 10.51 -3.48 8.91
C SER A 13 9.29 -3.00 9.70
N ALA A 14 8.18 -2.65 9.05
CA ALA A 14 6.96 -2.23 9.74
C ALA A 14 6.37 -3.36 10.60
N GLY A 15 6.43 -4.61 10.12
CA GLY A 15 5.98 -5.81 10.86
C GLY A 15 4.47 -5.89 11.13
N GLU A 16 3.69 -4.90 10.66
CA GLU A 16 2.26 -4.78 10.88
C GLU A 16 1.48 -4.95 9.57
N VAL A 17 0.17 -5.17 9.67
CA VAL A 17 -0.73 -5.01 8.52
C VAL A 17 -0.75 -3.54 8.12
N LEU A 18 -0.56 -3.28 6.83
CA LEU A 18 -0.62 -1.96 6.22
C LEU A 18 -1.96 -1.80 5.50
N PHE A 19 -2.81 -0.90 5.99
CA PHE A 19 -4.09 -0.57 5.39
C PHE A 19 -3.92 0.59 4.40
N VAL A 20 -4.52 0.49 3.22
CA VAL A 20 -4.61 1.64 2.31
C VAL A 20 -5.73 2.55 2.81
N LYS A 21 -5.38 3.78 3.19
CA LYS A 21 -6.34 4.77 3.66
C LYS A 21 -6.85 5.65 2.53
N TRP A 22 -5.92 6.29 1.82
CA TRP A 22 -6.26 7.14 0.67
C TRP A 22 -5.68 6.57 -0.61
N GLN A 23 -6.44 6.73 -1.70
CA GLN A 23 -6.06 6.28 -3.03
C GLN A 23 -6.47 7.30 -4.08
N SER A 24 -5.57 7.66 -5.01
CA SER A 24 -5.91 8.47 -6.18
C SER A 24 -6.93 7.78 -7.06
N ARG A 25 -7.87 8.53 -7.65
CA ARG A 25 -8.74 8.04 -8.71
C ARG A 25 -7.94 7.95 -10.01
N ASN A 26 -7.51 6.74 -10.38
CA ASN A 26 -6.73 6.50 -11.59
C ASN A 26 -7.18 5.20 -12.28
N PRO A 27 -7.60 5.21 -13.57
CA PRO A 27 -8.30 4.11 -14.25
C PRO A 27 -7.67 2.72 -14.17
N ILE A 28 -6.36 2.63 -13.96
CA ILE A 28 -5.60 1.37 -13.89
C ILE A 28 -5.23 0.99 -12.44
N MET A 29 -5.62 1.80 -11.47
CA MET A 29 -5.35 1.62 -10.07
C MET A 29 -6.46 0.82 -9.40
N TYR A 30 -6.41 -0.48 -9.60
CA TYR A 30 -7.37 -1.42 -9.03
C TYR A 30 -6.93 -1.99 -7.67
N PRO A 31 -7.87 -2.43 -6.84
CA PRO A 31 -9.30 -2.11 -6.94
C PRO A 31 -9.59 -0.72 -6.35
N TYR A 32 -10.82 -0.23 -6.54
CA TYR A 32 -11.35 0.97 -5.84
C TYR A 32 -12.21 0.63 -4.63
N THR A 33 -12.28 -0.65 -4.30
CA THR A 33 -13.06 -1.15 -3.17
C THR A 33 -12.40 -0.79 -1.86
N SER A 34 -13.21 -0.75 -0.79
CA SER A 34 -12.70 -0.54 0.55
C SER A 34 -11.97 -1.79 1.08
N CYS A 35 -11.41 -1.66 2.28
CA CYS A 35 -10.76 -2.76 3.01
C CYS A 35 -9.54 -3.37 2.32
N GLN A 36 -8.80 -2.55 1.56
CA GLN A 36 -7.50 -2.93 1.03
C GLN A 36 -6.46 -2.88 2.13
N ALA A 37 -5.85 -4.02 2.41
CA ALA A 37 -4.73 -4.12 3.34
C ALA A 37 -3.75 -5.19 2.89
N MET A 38 -2.51 -5.09 3.35
CA MET A 38 -1.46 -6.05 3.04
C MET A 38 -0.59 -6.33 4.26
N LYS A 39 -0.09 -7.55 4.37
CA LYS A 39 0.93 -7.93 5.34
C LYS A 39 2.09 -8.57 4.60
N ILE A 40 3.26 -7.98 4.75
CA ILE A 40 4.51 -8.57 4.29
C ILE A 40 4.87 -9.64 5.34
N GLU A 41 5.12 -10.85 4.87
CA GLU A 41 5.39 -12.02 5.71
C GLU A 41 6.86 -12.41 5.57
N ASP A 42 7.14 -13.56 4.97
CA ASP A 42 8.48 -14.15 4.95
C ASP A 42 9.32 -13.67 3.76
N HIS A 43 10.63 -13.61 3.96
CA HIS A 43 11.59 -13.50 2.87
C HIS A 43 11.74 -14.88 2.20
N ILE A 44 11.41 -14.98 0.92
CA ILE A 44 11.37 -16.27 0.20
C ILE A 44 12.64 -16.49 -0.62
N ALA A 45 13.12 -15.44 -1.27
CA ALA A 45 14.28 -15.46 -2.14
C ALA A 45 14.86 -14.05 -2.23
N GLU A 46 16.01 -13.90 -2.88
CA GLU A 46 16.63 -12.59 -3.09
C GLU A 46 15.60 -11.57 -3.63
N ASN A 47 15.49 -10.43 -2.93
CA ASN A 47 14.58 -9.34 -3.25
C ASN A 47 13.10 -9.74 -3.33
N THR A 48 12.69 -10.87 -2.75
CA THR A 48 11.35 -11.45 -2.91
C THR A 48 10.77 -11.88 -1.55
N TYR A 49 9.53 -11.48 -1.30
CA TYR A 49 8.82 -11.69 -0.04
C TYR A 49 7.42 -12.25 -0.28
N SER A 50 6.91 -13.06 0.65
CA SER A 50 5.49 -13.43 0.72
C SER A 50 4.67 -12.21 1.11
N LEU A 51 3.57 -12.00 0.41
CA LEU A 51 2.61 -10.93 0.69
C LEU A 51 1.22 -11.53 0.87
N ARG A 52 0.65 -11.35 2.05
CA ARG A 52 -0.77 -11.61 2.32
C ARG A 52 -1.58 -10.37 1.99
N MET A 53 -2.50 -10.49 1.04
CA MET A 53 -3.39 -9.41 0.63
C MET A 53 -4.80 -9.63 1.17
N HIS A 54 -5.40 -8.56 1.68
CA HIS A 54 -6.80 -8.49 2.07
C HIS A 54 -7.51 -7.50 1.16
N VAL A 55 -8.55 -7.97 0.47
CA VAL A 55 -9.24 -7.15 -0.52
C VAL A 55 -10.70 -7.57 -0.69
N ILE A 56 -11.59 -6.61 -0.90
CA ILE A 56 -12.92 -6.89 -1.45
C ILE A 56 -12.78 -6.94 -2.97
N ASP A 57 -12.92 -8.13 -3.57
CA ASP A 57 -12.79 -8.31 -5.01
C ASP A 57 -14.05 -7.80 -5.73
N PRO A 58 -13.96 -6.73 -6.53
CA PRO A 58 -15.14 -6.17 -7.21
C PRO A 58 -15.77 -7.13 -8.23
N ARG A 59 -15.07 -8.21 -8.62
CA ARG A 59 -15.58 -9.23 -9.55
C ARG A 59 -16.50 -10.24 -8.87
N ARG A 60 -16.52 -10.30 -7.54
CA ARG A 60 -17.33 -11.26 -6.78
C ARG A 60 -18.69 -10.68 -6.44
N LYS A 61 -19.74 -11.52 -6.51
CA LYS A 61 -21.10 -11.14 -6.07
C LYS A 61 -21.16 -10.83 -4.58
N ARG A 62 -20.47 -11.63 -3.76
CA ARG A 62 -20.33 -11.38 -2.31
C ARG A 62 -19.22 -10.36 -2.08
N GLN A 63 -19.55 -9.28 -1.38
CA GLN A 63 -18.65 -8.16 -1.08
C GLN A 63 -17.97 -8.34 0.28
N ASP A 64 -17.40 -9.53 0.50
CA ASP A 64 -16.63 -9.88 1.69
C ASP A 64 -15.13 -9.65 1.47
N VAL A 65 -14.40 -9.42 2.55
CA VAL A 65 -12.94 -9.35 2.49
C VAL A 65 -12.40 -10.74 2.17
N THR A 66 -11.70 -10.84 1.06
CA THR A 66 -11.02 -12.06 0.62
C THR A 66 -9.53 -11.95 0.91
N ILE A 67 -8.92 -13.09 1.24
CA ILE A 67 -7.48 -13.21 1.41
C ILE A 67 -6.90 -13.94 0.21
N PHE A 68 -5.80 -13.43 -0.33
CA PHE A 68 -4.97 -14.17 -1.26
C PHE A 68 -3.49 -13.89 -0.98
N HIS A 69 -2.63 -14.86 -1.33
CA HIS A 69 -1.19 -14.70 -1.24
C HIS A 69 -0.64 -14.29 -2.60
N SER A 70 0.34 -13.40 -2.59
CA SER A 70 1.06 -12.91 -3.76
C SER A 70 2.54 -12.81 -3.41
N MET A 71 3.36 -12.58 -4.44
CA MET A 71 4.77 -12.26 -4.25
C MET A 71 4.94 -10.74 -4.29
N LEU A 72 5.79 -10.25 -3.40
CA LEU A 72 6.31 -8.89 -3.43
C LEU A 72 7.77 -8.95 -3.83
N THR A 73 8.10 -8.29 -4.94
CA THR A 73 9.49 -8.12 -5.38
C THR A 73 9.93 -6.69 -5.18
N ILE A 74 11.20 -6.50 -4.83
CA ILE A 74 11.80 -5.18 -4.61
C ILE A 74 12.84 -4.89 -5.70
N SER A 75 12.90 -3.65 -6.17
CA SER A 75 13.90 -3.24 -7.14
C SER A 75 14.31 -1.77 -6.96
N ILE A 76 15.37 -1.41 -7.67
CA ILE A 76 15.95 -0.06 -7.66
C ILE A 76 15.47 0.66 -8.93
N SER A 77 15.06 1.93 -8.80
CA SER A 77 14.81 2.81 -9.94
C SER A 77 15.81 3.95 -9.99
N ALA A 78 16.34 4.24 -11.17
CA ALA A 78 17.28 5.35 -11.35
C ALA A 78 16.69 6.69 -10.86
N PRO A 79 17.49 7.59 -10.25
CA PRO A 79 18.92 7.47 -9.96
C PRO A 79 19.22 6.88 -8.56
N HIS A 80 18.29 6.15 -7.94
CA HIS A 80 18.48 5.67 -6.57
C HIS A 80 19.55 4.57 -6.51
N HIS A 81 20.27 4.50 -5.39
CA HIS A 81 21.25 3.44 -5.09
C HIS A 81 20.68 2.36 -4.17
N HIS A 82 19.46 2.54 -3.66
CA HIS A 82 18.80 1.62 -2.74
C HIS A 82 17.42 1.22 -3.29
N PRO A 83 16.91 0.03 -2.95
CA PRO A 83 15.59 -0.42 -3.38
C PRO A 83 14.50 0.58 -2.95
N ASN A 84 13.72 1.03 -3.93
CA ASN A 84 12.64 1.99 -3.74
C ASN A 84 11.37 1.63 -4.54
N VAL A 85 11.36 0.52 -5.29
CA VAL A 85 10.18 0.01 -6.00
C VAL A 85 9.70 -1.32 -5.43
N LEU A 86 8.41 -1.40 -5.09
CA LEU A 86 7.70 -2.60 -4.65
C LEU A 86 6.78 -3.06 -5.79
N THR A 87 6.86 -4.31 -6.19
CA THR A 87 6.01 -4.86 -7.26
C THR A 87 5.21 -6.04 -6.73
N TYR A 88 3.88 -5.91 -6.71
CA TYR A 88 2.96 -6.91 -6.15
C TYR A 88 1.57 -6.84 -6.81
N GLN A 89 0.74 -7.87 -6.62
CA GLN A 89 -0.65 -7.88 -7.10
C GLN A 89 -1.60 -7.22 -6.11
N THR A 90 -2.50 -6.37 -6.60
CA THR A 90 -3.50 -5.68 -5.77
C THR A 90 -4.84 -6.41 -5.70
N ILE A 91 -5.08 -7.34 -6.64
CA ILE A 91 -6.23 -8.26 -6.69
C ILE A 91 -5.73 -9.65 -7.10
N LYS A 92 -6.43 -10.71 -6.68
CA LYS A 92 -6.09 -12.09 -7.04
C LYS A 92 -6.08 -12.26 -8.56
N GLU A 93 -5.06 -12.91 -9.11
CA GLU A 93 -4.90 -13.12 -10.57
C GLU A 93 -4.82 -11.80 -11.38
N GLY A 94 -4.58 -10.67 -10.71
CA GLY A 94 -4.32 -9.39 -11.37
C GLY A 94 -2.88 -9.28 -11.86
N ALA A 95 -2.59 -8.19 -12.58
CA ALA A 95 -1.22 -7.85 -12.94
C ALA A 95 -0.39 -7.47 -11.69
N HIS A 96 0.89 -7.79 -11.73
CA HIS A 96 1.85 -7.25 -10.77
C HIS A 96 2.11 -5.78 -11.10
N PHE A 97 1.99 -4.93 -10.08
CA PHE A 97 1.99 -3.49 -10.28
C PHE A 97 3.16 -2.84 -9.54
N PRO A 98 4.03 -2.09 -10.23
CA PRO A 98 5.19 -1.46 -9.60
C PRO A 98 4.78 -0.16 -8.91
N PHE A 99 5.16 -0.03 -7.64
CA PHE A 99 4.95 1.13 -6.80
C PHE A 99 6.29 1.65 -6.28
N LYS A 100 6.60 2.91 -6.57
CA LYS A 100 7.73 3.64 -5.98
C LYS A 100 7.37 4.15 -4.59
N VAL A 101 8.26 3.96 -3.62
CA VAL A 101 8.16 4.54 -2.29
C VAL A 101 8.44 6.04 -2.39
N MET A 102 7.44 6.85 -2.08
CA MET A 102 7.54 8.31 -2.08
C MET A 102 7.73 8.87 -0.67
N TYR A 103 7.23 8.16 0.34
CA TYR A 103 7.39 8.53 1.74
C TYR A 103 7.30 7.27 2.60
N ALA A 104 8.17 7.12 3.56
CA ALA A 104 8.11 6.06 4.54
C ALA A 104 8.58 6.57 5.90
N ASP A 105 7.68 6.50 6.88
CA ASP A 105 7.99 6.75 8.28
C ASP A 105 7.36 5.67 9.16
N ARG A 106 8.21 4.78 9.64
CA ARG A 106 7.82 3.67 10.52
C ARG A 106 7.28 4.17 11.86
N ARG A 107 7.79 5.28 12.41
CA ARG A 107 7.40 5.75 13.76
C ARG A 107 5.97 6.28 13.77
N SER A 108 5.62 7.06 12.75
CA SER A 108 4.24 7.52 12.56
C SER A 108 3.34 6.44 11.94
N GLY A 109 3.94 5.36 11.44
CA GLY A 109 3.25 4.25 10.79
C GLY A 109 2.56 4.69 9.51
N CYS A 110 3.16 5.62 8.75
CA CYS A 110 2.59 6.19 7.54
C CYS A 110 3.54 6.04 6.35
N PHE A 111 2.99 5.59 5.24
CA PHE A 111 3.74 5.31 4.02
C PHE A 111 2.98 5.82 2.81
N ILE A 112 3.70 6.27 1.79
CA ILE A 112 3.10 6.70 0.52
C ILE A 112 3.79 5.97 -0.61
N LEU A 113 2.98 5.26 -1.37
CA LEU A 113 3.36 4.58 -2.60
C LEU A 113 2.83 5.38 -3.79
N SER A 114 3.62 5.44 -4.85
CA SER A 114 3.21 6.09 -6.08
C SER A 114 3.55 5.23 -7.28
N PHE A 115 2.86 5.45 -8.38
CA PHE A 115 3.24 4.90 -9.68
C PHE A 115 2.97 5.94 -10.75
N THR A 116 3.58 5.76 -11.91
CA THR A 116 3.30 6.53 -13.12
C THR A 116 3.23 5.57 -14.29
N LYS A 117 2.19 5.65 -15.13
CA LYS A 117 2.08 4.81 -16.34
C LYS A 117 1.60 5.63 -17.53
N GLY A 118 2.53 6.00 -18.42
CA GLY A 118 2.25 6.61 -19.71
C GLY A 118 1.10 7.63 -19.69
N SER A 119 0.12 7.43 -20.58
CA SER A 119 -1.07 8.27 -20.70
C SER A 119 -2.03 8.23 -19.51
N PHE A 120 -1.92 7.25 -18.61
CA PHE A 120 -2.74 7.17 -17.40
C PHE A 120 -2.22 8.07 -16.26
N GLY A 121 -1.05 8.69 -16.43
CA GLY A 121 -0.48 9.62 -15.46
C GLY A 121 -0.04 8.97 -14.16
N LYS A 122 0.05 9.80 -13.10
CA LYS A 122 0.48 9.41 -11.75
C LYS A 122 -0.71 8.91 -10.93
N GLY A 123 -0.47 7.96 -10.05
CA GLY A 123 -1.40 7.55 -8.99
C GLY A 123 -0.68 7.31 -7.67
N CYS A 124 -1.36 7.49 -6.55
CA CYS A 124 -0.78 7.32 -5.21
C CYS A 124 -1.68 6.55 -4.25
N ARG A 125 -1.05 5.81 -3.33
CA ARG A 125 -1.66 5.22 -2.13
C ARG A 125 -1.01 5.77 -0.88
N LEU A 126 -1.82 6.18 0.09
CA LEU A 126 -1.36 6.41 1.46
C LEU A 126 -1.75 5.20 2.30
N LEU A 127 -0.78 4.60 2.96
CA LEU A 127 -0.96 3.47 3.85
C LEU A 127 -0.68 3.87 5.29
N GLN A 128 -1.41 3.25 6.23
CA GLN A 128 -1.08 3.30 7.64
C GLN A 128 -1.00 1.90 8.26
N THR A 129 -0.15 1.73 9.27
CA THR A 129 -0.10 0.49 10.05
C THR A 129 -1.41 0.25 10.80
N ALA A 130 -1.70 -1.00 11.12
CA ALA A 130 -2.84 -1.40 11.94
C ALA A 130 -2.93 -0.59 13.24
N SER A 131 -1.81 -0.42 13.96
CA SER A 131 -1.75 0.38 15.18
C SER A 131 -2.12 1.86 14.98
N ARG A 132 -2.02 2.40 13.75
CA ARG A 132 -2.20 3.83 13.45
C ARG A 132 -3.44 4.16 12.61
N ILE A 133 -4.04 3.19 11.93
CA ILE A 133 -5.09 3.43 10.91
C ILE A 133 -6.35 4.13 11.45
N LYS A 134 -6.71 3.90 12.71
CA LYS A 134 -7.87 4.54 13.37
C LYS A 134 -7.62 6.01 13.75
N TYR A 135 -6.36 6.45 13.76
CA TYR A 135 -6.00 7.83 14.05
C TYR A 135 -5.97 8.68 12.77
N ARG A 136 -5.86 10.00 12.95
CA ARG A 136 -5.66 10.92 11.83
C ARG A 136 -4.32 10.64 11.14
N ILE A 137 -4.25 10.91 9.85
CA ILE A 137 -3.00 10.84 9.09
C ILE A 137 -2.02 11.87 9.68
N PRO A 138 -0.76 11.48 9.97
CA PRO A 138 0.27 12.40 10.45
C PRO A 138 0.43 13.62 9.53
N PRO A 139 0.59 14.85 10.07
CA PRO A 139 0.67 16.06 9.27
C PRO A 139 1.70 16.01 8.13
N ASP A 140 2.91 15.52 8.41
CA ASP A 140 3.99 15.43 7.40
C ASP A 140 3.64 14.46 6.27
N CYS A 141 3.11 13.28 6.62
CA CYS A 141 2.67 12.29 5.64
C CYS A 141 1.51 12.84 4.79
N LYS A 142 0.53 13.51 5.42
CA LYS A 142 -0.59 14.15 4.73
C LYS A 142 -0.10 15.23 3.77
N LYS A 143 0.82 16.09 4.22
CA LYS A 143 1.41 17.17 3.41
C LYS A 143 2.10 16.62 2.17
N VAL A 144 2.99 15.63 2.36
CA VAL A 144 3.71 14.99 1.23
C VAL A 144 2.74 14.38 0.23
N PHE A 145 1.68 13.72 0.69
CA PHE A 145 0.65 13.18 -0.20
C PHE A 145 -0.03 14.30 -1.00
N GLN A 146 -0.52 15.34 -0.34
CA GLN A 146 -1.27 16.42 -0.99
C GLN A 146 -0.42 17.25 -1.97
N GLU A 147 0.88 17.40 -1.70
CA GLU A 147 1.79 18.15 -2.57
C GLU A 147 2.24 17.33 -3.80
N ASN A 148 2.32 16.00 -3.69
CA ASN A 148 2.94 15.17 -4.71
C ASN A 148 1.97 14.25 -5.47
N CYS A 149 0.73 14.10 -5.00
CA CYS A 149 -0.25 13.18 -5.60
C CYS A 149 -1.40 13.94 -6.29
N PRO A 150 -2.09 13.28 -7.25
CA PRO A 150 -3.30 13.85 -7.85
C PRO A 150 -4.32 14.27 -6.78
N ARG A 151 -4.91 15.47 -6.95
CA ARG A 151 -5.88 16.05 -6.00
C ARG A 151 -7.19 15.25 -5.94
N ASN A 152 -7.51 14.48 -6.97
CA ASN A 152 -8.68 13.61 -7.04
C ASN A 152 -8.39 12.26 -6.35
N PHE A 153 -8.36 12.23 -5.02
CA PHE A 153 -8.23 10.99 -4.25
C PHE A 153 -9.49 10.71 -3.43
N VAL A 154 -9.61 9.47 -2.97
CA VAL A 154 -10.72 8.99 -2.14
C VAL A 154 -10.18 8.29 -0.90
N GLU A 155 -10.95 8.35 0.18
CA GLU A 155 -10.75 7.48 1.33
C GLU A 155 -11.37 6.12 1.04
N ILE A 156 -10.52 5.09 1.02
CA ILE A 156 -10.93 3.70 0.78
C ILE A 156 -10.90 2.86 2.06
N PHE A 157 -10.29 3.35 3.13
CA PHE A 157 -10.42 2.72 4.42
C PHE A 157 -11.80 3.00 5.01
N ASP A 158 -12.53 1.94 5.34
CA ASP A 158 -13.74 1.99 6.15
C ASP A 158 -13.42 1.43 7.55
N PRO A 159 -13.89 2.03 8.66
CA PRO A 159 -13.58 1.53 10.00
C PRO A 159 -13.94 0.07 10.25
N THR A 160 -14.97 -0.47 9.58
CA THR A 160 -15.36 -1.89 9.66
C THR A 160 -14.27 -2.82 9.09
N CYS A 161 -13.42 -2.31 8.19
CA CYS A 161 -12.31 -3.06 7.61
C CYS A 161 -11.29 -3.49 8.67
N PHE A 162 -11.11 -2.69 9.73
CA PHE A 162 -10.16 -3.03 10.79
C PHE A 162 -10.48 -4.40 11.38
N SER A 163 -11.74 -4.59 11.78
CA SER A 163 -12.19 -5.87 12.35
C SER A 163 -12.21 -6.97 11.29
N LYS A 164 -12.70 -6.67 10.09
CA LYS A 164 -12.75 -7.65 8.97
C LYS A 164 -11.37 -8.12 8.52
N VAL A 165 -10.30 -7.36 8.74
CA VAL A 165 -8.94 -7.76 8.34
C VAL A 165 -8.19 -8.42 9.49
N LEU A 166 -8.30 -7.89 10.72
CA LEU A 166 -7.52 -8.37 11.86
C LEU A 166 -8.20 -9.50 12.67
N HIS A 167 -9.51 -9.65 12.59
CA HIS A 167 -10.26 -10.71 13.28
C HIS A 167 -10.66 -11.88 12.36
N ILE A 168 -10.06 -12.01 11.17
CA ILE A 168 -10.16 -13.29 10.43
C ILE A 168 -9.37 -14.32 11.23
N ARG A 169 -10.09 -14.99 12.14
CA ARG A 169 -9.62 -16.16 12.85
C ARG A 169 -9.72 -17.36 11.90
N TYR A 170 -8.63 -18.10 11.81
CA TYR A 170 -8.61 -19.46 11.26
C TYR A 170 -9.35 -20.39 12.19
#